data_AF-A0A520DHN0-F1
#
_entry.id   AF-A0A520DHN0-F1
#
_cell.length_a   1.000
_cell.length_b   1.000
_cell.length_c   1.000
_cell.angle_alpha   90.00
_cell.angle_beta   90.00
_cell.angle_gamma   90.00
#
_symmetry.space_group_name_H-M   'P 1'
#
loop_
_entity.id
_entity.type
_entity.pdbx_description
1 polymer ?
#
loop_
_entity_poly.entity_id
_entity_poly.type
_entity_poly.pdbx_seq_one_letter_code
_entity_poly.pdbx_strand_id
1 'polypeptide(L)'
;MTLMFVLYGIATFGAALYVQQAVSRAAEDGARAAPLLPTLMLPASQAAAVEQIRGAVHDSLAGSLVAPAAASLTPAARRSWIASQVTVTVATTLPLVTVTVSYPYGRHRVLPSMPLFDASRWMPEALTSRATAVLFS
;
A
#
# COMPACT_ATOMS: atom_id res chain seq x y z
N MET A 1 5.88 15.75 -31.19
CA MET A 1 6.48 14.46 -30.75
C MET A 1 7.11 14.59 -29.37
N THR A 2 8.04 15.52 -29.14
CA THR A 2 8.67 15.79 -27.82
C THR A 2 7.68 16.05 -26.68
N LEU A 3 6.64 16.87 -26.92
CA LEU A 3 5.61 17.17 -25.91
C LEU A 3 4.91 15.91 -25.38
N MET A 4 4.55 14.96 -26.26
CA MET A 4 3.92 13.70 -25.82
C MET A 4 4.83 12.88 -24.92
N PHE A 5 6.14 12.86 -25.19
CA PHE A 5 7.10 12.14 -24.35
C PHE A 5 7.26 12.77 -22.98
N VAL A 6 7.34 14.11 -22.93
CA VAL A 6 7.40 14.85 -21.67
C VAL A 6 6.13 14.60 -20.85
N LEU A 7 4.96 14.70 -21.46
CA LEU A 7 3.68 14.44 -20.80
C LEU A 7 3.57 12.98 -20.32
N TYR A 8 4.01 12.01 -21.12
CA TYR A 8 4.01 10.60 -20.73
C TYR A 8 4.94 10.33 -19.54
N GLY A 9 6.14 10.91 -19.55
CA GLY A 9 7.08 10.81 -18.43
C GLY A 9 6.47 11.39 -17.15
N ILE A 10 5.95 12.63 -17.21
CA ILE A 10 5.31 13.30 -16.08
C ILE A 10 4.13 12.48 -15.55
N ALA A 11 3.26 11.98 -16.42
CA ALA A 11 2.12 11.18 -16.02
C ALA A 11 2.56 9.86 -15.36
N THR A 12 3.57 9.19 -15.92
CA THR A 12 4.10 7.91 -15.43
C THR A 12 4.72 8.06 -14.04
N PHE A 13 5.64 9.02 -13.88
CA PHE A 13 6.25 9.30 -12.57
C PHE A 13 5.21 9.85 -11.57
N GLY A 14 4.30 10.71 -12.01
CA GLY A 14 3.22 11.23 -11.17
C GLY A 14 2.32 10.13 -10.63
N ALA A 15 1.94 9.16 -11.47
CA ALA A 15 1.18 8.00 -11.04
C ALA A 15 1.97 7.13 -10.05
N ALA A 16 3.26 6.87 -10.29
CA ALA A 16 4.10 6.10 -9.38
C ALA A 16 4.23 6.79 -8.01
N LEU A 17 4.49 8.10 -7.99
CA LEU A 17 4.58 8.90 -6.77
C LEU A 17 3.25 8.94 -6.02
N TYR A 18 2.12 9.06 -6.72
CA TYR A 18 0.80 8.98 -6.11
C TYR A 18 0.58 7.64 -5.40
N VAL A 19 0.90 6.51 -6.06
CA VAL A 19 0.77 5.19 -5.44
C VAL A 19 1.73 5.07 -4.25
N GLN A 20 2.96 5.55 -4.36
CA GLN A 20 3.91 5.54 -3.25
C GLN A 20 3.41 6.35 -2.05
N GLN A 21 2.80 7.51 -2.28
CA GLN A 21 2.17 8.32 -1.22
C GLN A 21 1.02 7.57 -0.55
N ALA A 22 0.16 6.90 -1.34
CA ALA A 22 -0.93 6.09 -0.81
C ALA A 22 -0.42 4.91 0.03
N VAL A 23 0.63 4.22 -0.44
CA VAL A 23 1.27 3.09 0.27
C VAL A 23 1.93 3.55 1.57
N SER A 24 2.62 4.70 1.57
CA SER A 24 3.19 5.29 2.78
C SER A 24 2.12 5.68 3.78
N ARG A 25 1.08 6.39 3.35
CA ARG A 25 -0.05 6.73 4.20
C ARG A 25 -0.70 5.49 4.81
N ALA A 26 -0.89 4.43 4.02
CA ALA A 26 -1.47 3.20 4.53
C ALA A 26 -0.58 2.50 5.55
N ALA A 27 0.74 2.49 5.36
CA ALA A 27 1.69 1.97 6.34
C ALA A 27 1.61 2.76 7.65
N GLU A 28 1.58 4.09 7.56
CA GLU A 28 1.43 4.99 8.71
C GLU A 28 0.11 4.79 9.45
N ASP A 29 -1.02 4.68 8.73
CA ASP A 29 -2.34 4.42 9.32
C ASP A 29 -2.36 3.07 10.05
N GLY A 30 -1.73 2.03 9.49
CA GLY A 30 -1.56 0.74 10.16
C GLY A 30 -0.69 0.84 11.42
N ALA A 31 0.44 1.55 11.35
CA ALA A 31 1.30 1.77 12.52
C ALA A 31 0.57 2.57 13.61
N ARG A 32 -0.24 3.56 13.22
CA ARG A 32 -1.06 4.35 14.15
C ARG A 32 -2.17 3.55 14.82
N ALA A 33 -2.68 2.51 14.17
CA ALA A 33 -3.64 1.60 14.78
C ALA A 33 -3.01 0.73 15.89
N ALA A 34 -1.71 0.42 15.80
CA ALA A 34 -1.03 -0.46 16.74
C ALA A 34 -1.14 -0.03 18.23
N PRO A 35 -0.81 1.21 18.64
CA PRO A 35 -0.91 1.61 20.06
C PRO A 35 -2.35 1.63 20.60
N LEU A 36 -3.36 1.62 19.74
CA LEU A 36 -4.77 1.56 20.14
C LEU A 36 -5.23 0.13 20.48
N LEU A 37 -4.39 -0.87 20.23
CA LEU A 37 -4.69 -2.29 20.38
C LEU A 37 -3.91 -2.89 21.55
N PRO A 38 -4.43 -2.81 22.80
CA PRO A 38 -3.77 -3.40 23.97
C PRO A 38 -3.60 -4.92 23.85
N THR A 39 -4.41 -5.56 23.03
CA THR A 39 -4.36 -6.99 22.71
C THR A 39 -3.10 -7.43 21.97
N LEU A 40 -2.28 -6.51 21.43
CA LEU A 40 -0.96 -6.82 20.86
C LEU A 40 0.05 -7.32 21.90
N MET A 41 -0.16 -6.98 23.18
CA MET A 41 0.70 -7.42 24.27
C MET A 41 0.33 -8.81 24.80
N LEU A 42 -0.87 -9.30 24.47
CA LEU A 42 -1.37 -10.59 24.92
C LEU A 42 -1.12 -11.64 23.82
N PRO A 43 -0.27 -12.66 24.05
CA PRO A 43 0.06 -13.65 23.02
C PRO A 43 -1.16 -14.35 22.41
N ALA A 44 -2.19 -14.60 23.21
CA ALA A 44 -3.43 -15.27 22.78
C ALA A 44 -4.27 -14.42 21.81
N SER A 45 -4.16 -13.09 21.84
CA SER A 45 -4.95 -12.16 21.01
C SER A 45 -4.11 -11.39 19.99
N GLN A 46 -2.79 -11.58 19.99
CA GLN A 46 -1.86 -10.86 19.13
C GLN A 46 -2.18 -11.05 17.64
N ALA A 47 -2.56 -12.27 17.23
CA ALA A 47 -2.94 -12.55 15.84
C ALA A 47 -4.16 -11.73 15.39
N ALA A 48 -5.19 -11.61 16.24
CA ALA A 48 -6.38 -10.81 15.95
C ALA A 48 -6.05 -9.31 15.88
N ALA A 49 -5.15 -8.83 16.74
CA ALA A 49 -4.71 -7.44 16.70
C ALA A 49 -3.87 -7.13 15.45
N VAL A 50 -3.01 -8.06 15.02
CA VAL A 50 -2.29 -7.96 13.75
C VAL A 50 -3.26 -7.90 12.56
N GLU A 51 -4.35 -8.68 12.59
CA GLU A 51 -5.37 -8.63 11.55
C GLU A 51 -6.11 -7.29 11.52
N GLN A 52 -6.36 -6.68 12.68
CA GLN A 52 -6.94 -5.33 12.74
C GLN A 52 -6.00 -4.26 12.16
N ILE A 53 -4.68 -4.38 12.40
CA ILE A 53 -3.67 -3.52 11.77
C ILE A 53 -3.70 -3.70 10.25
N ARG A 54 -3.72 -4.95 9.75
CA ARG A 54 -3.85 -5.23 8.31
C ARG A 54 -5.14 -4.63 7.74
N GLY A 55 -6.25 -4.74 8.46
CA GLY A 55 -7.52 -4.14 8.11
C GLY A 55 -7.42 -2.63 7.90
N ALA A 56 -6.77 -1.92 8.83
CA ALA A 56 -6.54 -0.47 8.74
C ALA A 56 -5.71 -0.09 7.51
N VAL A 57 -4.64 -0.84 7.21
CA VAL A 57 -3.85 -0.65 5.97
C VAL A 57 -4.72 -0.83 4.73
N HIS A 58 -5.51 -1.91 4.67
CA HIS A 58 -6.40 -2.18 3.56
C HIS A 58 -7.49 -1.11 3.40
N ASP A 59 -7.98 -0.53 4.51
CA ASP A 59 -9.01 0.51 4.47
C ASP A 59 -8.44 1.82 3.92
N SER A 60 -7.23 2.18 4.34
CA SER A 60 -6.51 3.35 3.83
C SER A 60 -6.23 3.24 2.33
N LEU A 61 -5.77 2.06 1.86
CA LEU A 61 -5.56 1.81 0.43
C LEU A 61 -6.88 1.78 -0.34
N ALA A 62 -7.96 1.25 0.22
CA ALA A 62 -9.28 1.23 -0.44
C ALA A 62 -9.88 2.64 -0.59
N GLY A 63 -9.47 3.58 0.26
CA GLY A 63 -9.77 5.01 0.10
C GLY A 63 -9.01 5.68 -1.04
N SER A 64 -8.03 5.01 -1.64
CA SER A 64 -7.15 5.56 -2.68
C SER A 64 -7.49 5.02 -4.08
N LEU A 65 -7.04 5.71 -5.13
CA LEU A 65 -7.24 5.34 -6.55
C LEU A 65 -6.19 4.33 -7.05
N VAL A 66 -5.70 3.46 -6.17
CA VAL A 66 -4.65 2.47 -6.50
C VAL A 66 -5.23 1.21 -7.14
N ALA A 67 -6.48 0.86 -6.82
CA ALA A 67 -7.14 -0.29 -7.41
C ALA A 67 -7.66 0.02 -8.83
N PRO A 68 -7.58 -0.94 -9.77
CA PRO A 68 -8.14 -0.79 -11.11
C PRO A 68 -9.64 -0.43 -11.06
N ALA A 69 -10.11 0.32 -12.06
CA ALA A 69 -11.52 0.69 -12.18
C ALA A 69 -12.45 -0.54 -12.21
N ALA A 70 -12.04 -1.61 -12.91
CA ALA A 70 -12.77 -2.87 -12.99
C ALA A 70 -12.93 -3.57 -11.63
N ALA A 71 -11.97 -3.39 -10.72
CA ALA A 71 -12.00 -3.93 -9.35
C ALA A 71 -12.65 -2.97 -8.34
N SER A 72 -13.02 -1.76 -8.77
CA SER A 72 -13.48 -0.66 -7.92
C SER A 72 -14.98 -0.34 -8.07
N LEU A 73 -15.76 -1.28 -8.62
CA LEU A 73 -17.21 -1.13 -8.84
C LEU A 73 -17.99 -0.88 -7.54
N THR A 74 -17.54 -1.46 -6.43
CA THR A 74 -18.07 -1.20 -5.09
C THR A 74 -16.93 -1.03 -4.08
N PRO A 75 -17.13 -0.33 -2.96
CA PRO A 75 -16.11 -0.22 -1.91
C PRO A 75 -15.64 -1.58 -1.38
N ALA A 76 -16.56 -2.54 -1.25
CA ALA A 76 -16.25 -3.90 -0.80
C ALA A 76 -15.40 -4.66 -1.82
N ALA A 77 -15.74 -4.57 -3.12
CA ALA A 77 -14.95 -5.18 -4.19
C ALA A 77 -13.53 -4.61 -4.22
N ARG A 78 -13.40 -3.29 -4.08
CA ARG A 78 -12.10 -2.61 -4.03
C ARG A 78 -11.23 -3.10 -2.88
N ARG A 79 -11.79 -3.14 -1.67
CA ARG A 79 -11.08 -3.63 -0.48
C ARG A 79 -10.66 -5.09 -0.64
N SER A 80 -11.54 -5.94 -1.18
CA SER A 80 -11.24 -7.35 -1.42
C SER A 80 -10.10 -7.54 -2.43
N TRP A 81 -10.07 -6.73 -3.49
CA TRP A 81 -9.00 -6.74 -4.47
C TRP A 81 -7.66 -6.33 -3.83
N ILE A 82 -7.65 -5.25 -3.03
CA ILE A 82 -6.46 -4.80 -2.32
C ILE A 82 -5.92 -5.89 -1.39
N ALA A 83 -6.80 -6.49 -0.58
CA ALA A 83 -6.42 -7.57 0.32
C ALA A 83 -5.83 -8.79 -0.41
N SER A 84 -6.23 -9.02 -1.67
CA SER A 84 -5.71 -10.12 -2.49
C SER A 84 -4.37 -9.82 -3.19
N GLN A 85 -4.07 -8.54 -3.43
CA GLN A 85 -2.92 -8.13 -4.24
C GLN A 85 -1.80 -7.48 -3.42
N VAL A 86 -2.12 -6.83 -2.31
CA VAL A 86 -1.16 -6.07 -1.50
C VAL A 86 -0.66 -6.91 -0.35
N THR A 87 0.65 -7.03 -0.24
CA THR A 87 1.27 -7.75 0.88
C THR A 87 1.49 -6.78 2.03
N VAL A 88 0.83 -7.05 3.15
CA VAL A 88 1.06 -6.34 4.41
C VAL A 88 1.80 -7.26 5.36
N THR A 89 2.91 -6.78 5.92
CA THR A 89 3.69 -7.50 6.92
C THR A 89 3.75 -6.65 8.19
N VAL A 90 3.30 -7.21 9.31
CA VAL A 90 3.33 -6.57 10.61
C VAL A 90 4.33 -7.32 11.48
N ALA A 91 5.42 -6.65 11.85
CA ALA A 91 6.43 -7.18 12.77
C ALA A 91 6.22 -6.53 14.15
N THR A 92 5.97 -7.35 15.15
CA THR A 92 5.73 -6.92 16.54
C THR A 92 6.96 -7.25 17.38
N THR A 93 7.95 -6.35 17.36
CA THR A 93 9.16 -6.40 18.21
C THR A 93 8.96 -5.45 19.39
N LEU A 94 8.17 -5.87 20.38
CA LEU A 94 7.75 -5.04 21.51
C LEU A 94 8.95 -4.29 22.14
N PRO A 95 8.81 -2.98 22.45
CA PRO A 95 7.60 -2.15 22.36
C PRO A 95 7.30 -1.59 20.97
N LEU A 96 8.06 -1.94 19.94
CA LEU A 96 7.93 -1.43 18.58
C LEU A 96 7.03 -2.34 17.73
N VAL A 97 6.17 -1.72 16.94
CA VAL A 97 5.41 -2.40 15.88
C VAL A 97 5.76 -1.76 14.56
N THR A 98 6.27 -2.56 13.63
CA THR A 98 6.65 -2.12 12.29
C THR A 98 5.67 -2.70 11.27
N VAL A 99 5.00 -1.82 10.56
CA VAL A 99 4.08 -2.14 9.46
C VAL A 99 4.81 -1.89 8.15
N THR A 100 4.95 -2.94 7.34
CA THR A 100 5.51 -2.87 5.99
C THR A 100 4.40 -3.18 4.99
N VAL A 101 4.21 -2.30 4.02
CA VAL A 101 3.20 -2.44 2.96
C VAL A 101 3.94 -2.54 1.63
N SER A 102 3.67 -3.59 0.87
CA SER A 102 4.26 -3.80 -0.46
C SER A 102 3.17 -3.93 -1.50
N TYR A 103 3.14 -2.96 -2.41
CA TYR A 103 2.19 -2.89 -3.52
C TYR A 103 2.86 -3.36 -4.82
N PRO A 104 2.31 -4.37 -5.54
CA PRO A 104 2.88 -4.90 -6.78
C PRO A 104 2.61 -3.97 -7.97
N TYR A 105 3.32 -2.83 -8.00
CA TYR A 105 3.12 -1.76 -8.97
C TYR A 105 3.34 -2.19 -10.42
N GLY A 106 4.33 -3.04 -10.68
CA GLY A 106 4.66 -3.50 -12.03
C GLY A 106 3.50 -4.21 -12.73
N ARG A 107 2.65 -4.93 -11.98
CA ARG A 107 1.48 -5.68 -12.50
C ARG A 107 0.21 -4.85 -12.56
N HIS A 108 0.15 -3.75 -11.81
CA HIS A 108 -1.04 -2.91 -11.63
C HIS A 108 -0.71 -1.43 -11.85
N ARG A 109 -0.01 -1.16 -12.96
CA ARG A 109 0.34 0.19 -13.36
C ARG A 109 -0.93 0.98 -13.70
N VAL A 110 -0.97 2.23 -13.25
CA VAL A 110 -2.07 3.15 -13.54
C VAL A 110 -2.10 3.52 -15.02
N LEU A 111 -0.92 3.64 -15.64
CA LEU A 111 -0.78 4.00 -17.05
C LEU A 111 -0.36 2.78 -17.89
N PRO A 112 -0.90 2.63 -19.10
CA PRO A 112 -0.55 1.54 -19.99
C PRO A 112 0.91 1.65 -20.46
N SER A 113 1.54 0.50 -20.67
CA SER A 113 2.86 0.39 -21.30
C SER A 113 2.76 0.82 -22.77
N MET A 114 3.68 1.67 -23.22
CA MET A 114 3.78 2.06 -24.62
C MET A 114 4.72 1.08 -25.36
N PRO A 115 4.40 0.59 -26.57
CA PRO A 115 5.22 -0.38 -27.30
C PRO A 115 6.66 0.08 -27.56
N LEU A 116 6.87 1.40 -27.69
CA LEU A 116 8.17 2.02 -27.92
C LEU A 116 8.96 2.28 -26.62
N PHE A 117 8.30 2.24 -25.46
CA PHE A 117 8.88 2.51 -24.15
C PHE A 117 8.39 1.46 -23.16
N ASP A 118 9.20 0.42 -22.99
CA ASP A 118 8.98 -0.54 -21.93
C ASP A 118 9.29 0.11 -20.57
N ALA A 119 8.25 0.73 -20.01
CA ALA A 119 8.24 1.28 -18.67
C ALA A 119 8.66 0.24 -17.61
N SER A 120 8.63 -1.05 -17.94
CA SER A 120 9.01 -2.13 -17.02
C SER A 120 10.50 -2.17 -16.73
N ARG A 121 11.33 -1.59 -17.60
CA ARG A 121 12.79 -1.55 -17.38
C ARG A 121 13.25 -0.48 -16.40
N TRP A 122 12.44 0.54 -16.15
CA TRP A 122 12.83 1.70 -15.34
C TRP A 122 11.84 2.06 -14.22
N MET A 123 10.68 1.42 -14.16
CA MET A 123 9.80 1.47 -12.99
C MET A 123 10.01 0.27 -12.07
N PRO A 124 9.91 0.47 -10.75
CA PRO A 124 10.01 -0.62 -9.78
C PRO A 124 8.85 -1.62 -9.96
N GLU A 125 9.14 -2.90 -9.72
CA GLU A 125 8.12 -3.96 -9.73
C GLU A 125 7.18 -3.86 -8.53
N ALA A 126 7.70 -3.42 -7.38
CA ALA A 126 6.94 -3.23 -6.17
C ALA A 126 7.26 -1.88 -5.52
N LEU A 127 6.22 -1.21 -5.03
CA LEU A 127 6.31 0.00 -4.23
C LEU A 127 6.14 -0.40 -2.77
N THR A 128 7.20 -0.20 -1.98
CA THR A 128 7.22 -0.61 -0.57
C THR A 128 7.35 0.61 0.32
N SER A 129 6.60 0.59 1.42
CA SER A 129 6.75 1.58 2.50
C SER A 129 6.72 0.90 3.86
N ARG A 130 7.30 1.55 4.85
CA ARG A 130 7.43 1.05 6.21
C ARG A 130 7.16 2.19 7.19
N ALA A 131 6.31 1.92 8.18
CA ALA A 131 6.08 2.79 9.32
C ALA A 131 6.24 2.01 10.62
N THR A 132 6.71 2.68 11.66
CA THR A 132 6.92 2.09 12.98
C THR A 132 6.23 2.93 14.04
N ALA A 133 5.56 2.27 14.98
CA ALA A 133 4.96 2.91 16.14
C ALA A 133 5.48 2.27 17.43
N VAL A 134 5.55 3.09 18.49
CA VAL A 134 5.81 2.62 19.86
C VAL A 134 4.47 2.37 20.55
N LEU A 135 4.34 1.24 21.23
CA LEU A 135 3.11 0.89 21.95
C LEU A 135 2.99 1.62 23.29
N PHE A 136 4.11 1.96 23.90
CA PHE A 136 4.21 2.69 25.16
C PHE A 136 5.54 3.45 25.17
N SER A 137 5.51 4.64 25.76
CA SER A 137 6.67 5.48 26.06
C SER A 137 6.83 5.64 27.56
#